data_AF-A0A1G0ABU4-F1
#
_entry.id   AF-A0A1G0ABU4-F1
#
_cell.length_a   1.000
_cell.length_b   1.000
_cell.length_c   1.000
_cell.angle_alpha   90.00
_cell.angle_beta   90.00
_cell.angle_gamma   90.00
#
_symmetry.space_group_name_H-M   'P 1'
#
loop_
_entity.id
_entity.type
_entity.pdbx_description
1 polymer ?
#
loop_
_entity_poly.entity_id
_entity_poly.type
_entity_poly.pdbx_seq_one_letter_code
_entity_poly.pdbx_strand_id
1 'polypeptide(L)'
;MKRKQTKAAGAAAVLRAAAFPLASALLLLPAAALFAGGPGTTSVQVLKTDIGPRAMGMGGSYVSVADDIYSVNYNPAGLGRLFLPEVSAMYLSGFEDTGLQFLGYGMPLPFKGLIGLDKPGIAFSAIFSQAGDFTYRRINADGSVSSRSMDAESTKVFALSYGERVYSAEMKLEGLELQIDQYLGLSAKYVKSELLGTYEASAAAFDAGWLMVEPRLGLSFGVSMSNYGGGIAYVKETYSLPSVMRLGASWQRPTIMDQSILLSVEYDMYMNEGIKNLRGGMEYHFQKIFNARLGYKAVDDNNGLTMGVGVRHEGFALDLAMAVSNEVYNTSQVAFTYKFTGWRIRDYKKNVQYRSQEEEPAKPKKAAKPEKKEPAKPKKQQQPTQKKDTDFFMLY
;
A
#
# COMPACT_ATOMS: atom_id res chain seq x y z
N MET A 1 -65.73 55.59 22.42
CA MET A 1 -66.80 55.97 21.47
C MET A 1 -66.30 55.71 20.05
N LYS A 2 -67.08 54.92 19.25
CA LYS A 2 -67.28 54.96 17.77
C LYS A 2 -66.07 55.36 16.90
N ARG A 3 -65.54 54.60 15.94
CA ARG A 3 -66.13 53.90 14.77
C ARG A 3 -64.98 53.07 14.14
N LYS A 4 -65.07 51.76 13.93
CA LYS A 4 -65.56 51.03 12.73
C LYS A 4 -65.15 51.62 11.37
N GLN A 5 -64.35 50.87 10.61
CA GLN A 5 -64.66 50.34 9.26
C GLN A 5 -63.59 49.29 8.88
N THR A 6 -63.91 47.98 8.82
CA THR A 6 -64.27 47.16 7.63
C THR A 6 -63.12 47.02 6.62
N LYS A 7 -62.78 45.89 6.01
CA LYS A 7 -63.42 44.57 5.87
C LYS A 7 -62.37 43.61 5.25
N ALA A 8 -62.49 42.32 5.60
CA ALA A 8 -62.36 41.13 4.74
C ALA A 8 -61.10 40.92 3.87
N ALA A 9 -60.33 39.87 4.17
CA ALA A 9 -60.48 38.55 3.54
C ALA A 9 -59.68 37.50 4.32
N GLY A 10 -60.34 36.41 4.74
CA GLY A 10 -59.68 35.17 5.17
C GLY A 10 -59.11 34.44 3.95
N ALA A 11 -58.47 33.29 4.01
CA ALA A 11 -58.00 32.38 5.05
C ALA A 11 -57.15 31.34 4.29
N ALA A 12 -56.41 30.50 5.03
CA ALA A 12 -55.51 29.44 4.56
C ALA A 12 -54.10 29.95 4.19
N ALA A 13 -53.00 29.31 4.58
CA ALA A 13 -52.79 28.22 5.51
C ALA A 13 -51.31 28.26 5.93
N VAL A 14 -51.06 27.71 7.12
CA VAL A 14 -49.79 27.38 7.74
C VAL A 14 -48.68 27.06 6.72
N LEU A 15 -47.59 27.86 6.72
CA LEU A 15 -46.21 27.37 6.60
C LEU A 15 -45.20 28.53 6.79
N ARG A 16 -44.07 28.21 7.44
CA ARG A 16 -42.79 28.93 7.46
C ARG A 16 -42.65 30.08 8.47
N ALA A 17 -41.92 29.81 9.54
CA ALA A 17 -40.56 30.32 9.73
C ALA A 17 -40.17 30.17 11.21
N ALA A 18 -39.64 29.01 11.59
CA ALA A 18 -38.89 28.86 12.83
C ALA A 18 -37.41 28.78 12.46
N ALA A 19 -36.69 29.83 12.83
CA ALA A 19 -35.26 29.98 12.69
C ALA A 19 -34.51 28.89 13.48
N PHE A 20 -33.50 28.27 12.85
CA PHE A 20 -32.42 27.57 13.52
C PHE A 20 -31.09 27.95 12.83
N PRO A 21 -30.03 28.25 13.58
CA PRO A 21 -28.80 28.81 13.03
C PRO A 21 -27.97 27.69 12.39
N LEU A 22 -27.77 27.79 11.07
CA LEU A 22 -26.89 26.93 10.30
C LEU A 22 -25.59 27.70 10.04
N ALA A 23 -24.76 27.89 11.07
CA ALA A 23 -23.55 28.71 10.95
C ALA A 23 -22.39 28.31 11.89
N SER A 24 -22.26 27.02 12.26
CA SER A 24 -21.17 26.59 13.17
C SER A 24 -20.53 25.23 12.85
N ALA A 25 -20.63 24.72 11.62
CA ALA A 25 -20.02 23.45 11.23
C ALA A 25 -19.07 23.55 10.02
N LEU A 26 -18.41 24.71 9.85
CA LEU A 26 -17.34 24.89 8.88
C LEU A 26 -16.11 25.40 9.63
N LEU A 27 -14.94 24.79 9.36
CA LEU A 27 -13.62 25.00 9.99
C LEU A 27 -13.29 24.16 11.22
N LEU A 28 -13.21 22.84 11.03
CA LEU A 28 -12.13 22.05 11.63
C LEU A 28 -11.22 21.59 10.49
N LEU A 29 -10.44 22.53 9.95
CA LEU A 29 -9.21 22.19 9.24
C LEU A 29 -8.29 21.52 10.27
N PRO A 30 -7.76 20.32 10.02
CA PRO A 30 -6.65 19.84 10.82
C PRO A 30 -5.51 20.85 10.64
N ALA A 31 -5.01 21.38 11.74
CA ALA A 31 -3.79 22.17 11.73
C ALA A 31 -2.70 21.31 11.07
N ALA A 32 -2.35 21.62 9.83
CA ALA A 32 -1.20 21.02 9.19
C ALA A 32 -0.01 21.37 10.08
N ALA A 33 0.62 20.36 10.68
CA ALA A 33 1.89 20.54 11.34
C ALA A 33 2.83 21.20 10.33
N LEU A 34 3.24 22.44 10.63
CA LEU A 34 4.23 23.16 9.86
C LEU A 34 5.57 22.45 10.08
N PHE A 35 5.86 21.46 9.25
CA PHE A 35 7.21 20.91 9.14
C PHE A 35 8.05 21.96 8.40
N ALA A 36 8.93 22.62 9.16
CA ALA A 36 9.92 23.53 8.62
C ALA A 36 11.04 22.72 7.97
N GLY A 37 10.87 22.37 6.69
CA GLY A 37 11.90 21.78 5.86
C GLY A 37 11.80 22.34 4.45
N GLY A 38 12.90 22.89 3.93
CA GLY A 38 13.00 23.31 2.54
C GLY A 38 13.40 22.16 1.62
N PRO A 39 13.42 22.38 0.29
CA PRO A 39 13.94 21.42 -0.67
C PRO A 39 15.36 20.96 -0.33
N GLY A 40 15.65 19.67 -0.50
CA GLY A 40 17.00 19.10 -0.31
C GLY A 40 17.43 18.93 1.15
N THR A 41 16.50 18.94 2.10
CA THR A 41 16.80 18.72 3.53
C THR A 41 16.84 17.24 3.92
N THR A 42 16.48 16.33 3.00
CA THR A 42 16.52 14.88 3.24
C THR A 42 17.75 14.21 2.61
N SER A 43 18.11 13.07 3.18
CA SER A 43 19.21 12.23 2.72
C SER A 43 18.70 11.04 1.91
N VAL A 44 19.59 10.22 1.33
CA VAL A 44 19.22 8.95 0.68
C VAL A 44 18.25 9.18 -0.50
N GLN A 45 18.68 10.01 -1.46
CA GLN A 45 17.88 10.46 -2.60
C GLN A 45 17.35 9.31 -3.48
N VAL A 46 18.03 8.16 -3.47
CA VAL A 46 17.59 6.93 -4.15
C VAL A 46 16.16 6.53 -3.81
N LEU A 47 15.68 6.80 -2.58
CA LEU A 47 14.33 6.47 -2.14
C LEU A 47 13.21 7.28 -2.84
N LYS A 48 13.58 8.34 -3.56
CA LYS A 48 12.67 9.15 -4.39
C LYS A 48 12.69 8.74 -5.87
N THR A 49 13.63 7.89 -6.27
CA THR A 49 13.78 7.48 -7.67
C THR A 49 12.67 6.53 -8.06
N ASP A 50 12.09 6.72 -9.24
CA ASP A 50 11.06 5.82 -9.76
C ASP A 50 11.67 4.44 -10.03
N ILE A 51 11.04 3.37 -9.57
CA ILE A 51 11.53 2.00 -9.75
C ILE A 51 10.56 1.22 -10.64
N GLY A 52 11.05 0.73 -11.76
CA GLY A 52 10.30 -0.06 -12.71
C GLY A 52 10.00 0.74 -13.98
N PRO A 53 10.37 0.25 -15.17
CA PRO A 53 10.18 0.99 -16.41
C PRO A 53 8.70 1.28 -16.70
N ARG A 54 7.80 0.40 -16.25
CA ARG A 54 6.35 0.64 -16.34
C ARG A 54 5.93 1.89 -15.56
N ALA A 55 6.39 2.03 -14.31
CA ALA A 55 6.09 3.19 -13.48
C ALA A 55 6.76 4.45 -14.05
N MET A 56 8.04 4.38 -14.41
CA MET A 56 8.77 5.50 -15.04
C MET A 56 8.08 5.97 -16.33
N GLY A 57 7.69 5.05 -17.21
CA GLY A 57 7.02 5.38 -18.48
C GLY A 57 5.63 6.00 -18.32
N MET A 58 5.03 5.93 -17.13
CA MET A 58 3.79 6.60 -16.73
C MET A 58 4.06 7.85 -15.88
N GLY A 59 5.27 8.43 -15.96
CA GLY A 59 5.65 9.61 -15.21
C GLY A 59 5.80 9.37 -13.71
N GLY A 60 5.92 8.11 -13.28
CA GLY A 60 5.92 7.71 -11.87
C GLY A 60 4.53 7.61 -11.24
N SER A 61 3.45 7.75 -12.01
CA SER A 61 2.07 7.56 -11.53
C SER A 61 1.75 6.07 -11.46
N TYR A 62 1.87 5.49 -10.26
CA TYR A 62 1.75 4.05 -10.03
C TYR A 62 1.00 3.64 -8.76
N VAL A 63 0.74 4.56 -7.82
CA VAL A 63 0.15 4.25 -6.49
C VAL A 63 -1.22 3.59 -6.56
N SER A 64 -2.04 3.92 -7.56
CA SER A 64 -3.37 3.35 -7.78
C SER A 64 -3.38 2.17 -8.76
N VAL A 65 -2.29 1.98 -9.52
CA VAL A 65 -2.15 0.88 -10.48
C VAL A 65 -1.61 -0.36 -9.76
N ALA A 66 -0.43 -0.22 -9.12
CA ALA A 66 0.21 -1.13 -8.17
C ALA A 66 -0.27 -2.59 -8.23
N ASP A 67 -0.01 -3.30 -9.33
CA ASP A 67 -0.49 -4.67 -9.59
C ASP A 67 0.64 -5.67 -9.92
N ASP A 68 1.90 -5.27 -9.75
CA ASP A 68 3.10 -6.10 -9.90
C ASP A 68 4.11 -5.86 -8.76
N ILE A 69 5.28 -6.50 -8.83
CA ILE A 69 6.33 -6.50 -7.81
C ILE A 69 6.92 -5.11 -7.57
N TYR A 70 6.80 -4.19 -8.53
CA TYR A 70 7.23 -2.80 -8.33
C TYR A 70 6.32 -2.04 -7.35
N SER A 71 5.11 -2.56 -7.08
CA SER A 71 4.18 -2.00 -6.09
C SER A 71 4.82 -1.81 -4.71
N VAL A 72 5.80 -2.62 -4.31
CA VAL A 72 6.53 -2.48 -3.03
C VAL A 72 7.17 -1.11 -2.83
N ASN A 73 7.49 -0.40 -3.91
CA ASN A 73 8.12 0.92 -3.87
C ASN A 73 7.12 2.09 -3.88
N TYR A 74 5.88 1.81 -4.27
CA TYR A 74 4.82 2.82 -4.45
C TYR A 74 3.67 2.60 -3.48
N ASN A 75 3.03 1.43 -3.53
CA ASN A 75 1.89 1.08 -2.68
C ASN A 75 1.92 -0.42 -2.33
N PRO A 76 2.36 -0.82 -1.12
CA PRO A 76 2.45 -2.24 -0.74
C PRO A 76 1.09 -2.95 -0.70
N ALA A 77 -0.05 -2.23 -0.66
CA ALA A 77 -1.38 -2.84 -0.77
C ALA A 77 -1.58 -3.57 -2.11
N GLY A 78 -0.84 -3.16 -3.15
CA GLY A 78 -0.83 -3.79 -4.46
C GLY A 78 -0.42 -5.27 -4.44
N LEU A 79 0.37 -5.70 -3.45
CA LEU A 79 0.76 -7.10 -3.30
C LEU A 79 -0.43 -8.03 -3.10
N GLY A 80 -1.52 -7.54 -2.51
CA GLY A 80 -2.76 -8.30 -2.39
C GLY A 80 -3.44 -8.61 -3.72
N ARG A 81 -2.96 -8.02 -4.82
CA ARG A 81 -3.41 -8.28 -6.20
C ARG A 81 -2.45 -9.17 -7.01
N LEU A 82 -1.35 -9.62 -6.41
CA LEU A 82 -0.43 -10.55 -7.08
C LEU A 82 -1.09 -11.93 -7.19
N PHE A 83 -1.32 -12.39 -8.43
CA PHE A 83 -1.94 -13.69 -8.69
C PHE A 83 -0.93 -14.83 -8.90
N LEU A 84 0.29 -14.49 -9.33
CA LEU A 84 1.36 -15.44 -9.60
C LEU A 84 2.62 -14.98 -8.89
N PRO A 85 3.48 -15.91 -8.47
CA PRO A 85 4.84 -15.56 -8.11
C PRO A 85 5.51 -14.87 -9.28
N GLU A 86 6.33 -13.85 -9.00
CA GLU A 86 7.09 -13.14 -10.00
C GLU A 86 8.42 -12.64 -9.44
N VAL A 87 9.43 -12.66 -10.29
CA VAL A 87 10.75 -12.10 -10.03
C VAL A 87 11.02 -11.02 -11.06
N SER A 88 11.62 -9.92 -10.63
CA SER A 88 12.00 -8.83 -11.53
C SER A 88 13.38 -8.29 -11.19
N ALA A 89 14.13 -7.96 -12.23
CA ALA A 89 15.40 -7.29 -12.17
C ALA A 89 15.36 -6.06 -13.06
N MET A 90 15.87 -4.93 -12.55
CA MET A 90 15.90 -3.67 -13.28
C MET A 90 17.25 -3.01 -13.12
N TYR A 91 17.72 -2.38 -14.20
CA TYR A 91 18.84 -1.46 -14.17
C TYR A 91 18.38 -0.08 -14.66
N LEU A 92 18.72 0.96 -13.91
CA LEU A 92 18.59 2.36 -14.28
C LEU A 92 19.99 2.92 -14.55
N SER A 93 20.13 3.52 -15.73
CA SER A 93 21.24 4.40 -16.05
C SER A 93 20.82 5.83 -15.71
N GLY A 94 21.46 6.39 -14.70
CA GLY A 94 21.22 7.73 -14.19
C GLY A 94 22.01 8.80 -14.95
N PHE A 95 22.18 9.94 -14.30
CA PHE A 95 23.04 11.02 -14.77
C PHE A 95 24.52 10.70 -14.48
N GLU A 96 25.39 10.93 -15.47
CA GLU A 96 26.82 10.57 -15.42
C GLU A 96 27.05 9.11 -15.02
N ASP A 97 27.87 8.85 -14.00
CA ASP A 97 28.23 7.52 -13.52
C ASP A 97 27.26 6.99 -12.44
N THR A 98 26.09 7.60 -12.31
CA THR A 98 25.07 7.15 -11.37
C THR A 98 24.32 5.94 -11.91
N GLY A 99 24.31 4.85 -11.15
CA GLY A 99 23.62 3.63 -11.50
C GLY A 99 22.73 3.15 -10.36
N LEU A 100 21.59 2.55 -10.72
CA LEU A 100 20.69 1.91 -9.75
C LEU A 100 20.22 0.56 -10.27
N GLN A 101 20.30 -0.45 -9.40
CA GLN A 101 19.82 -1.80 -9.64
C GLN A 101 18.68 -2.12 -8.67
N PHE A 102 17.65 -2.77 -9.17
CA PHE A 102 16.56 -3.31 -8.35
C PHE A 102 16.42 -4.80 -8.61
N LEU A 103 16.21 -5.56 -7.53
CA LEU A 103 15.82 -6.96 -7.56
C LEU A 103 14.58 -7.11 -6.68
N GLY A 104 13.53 -7.73 -7.21
CA GLY A 104 12.29 -7.98 -6.49
C GLY A 104 11.82 -9.40 -6.70
N TYR A 105 11.31 -10.02 -5.65
CA TYR A 105 10.60 -11.29 -5.70
C TYR A 105 9.31 -11.18 -4.89
N GLY A 106 8.18 -11.46 -5.55
CA GLY A 106 6.86 -11.44 -4.93
C GLY A 106 6.13 -12.74 -5.16
N MET A 107 5.30 -13.15 -4.20
CA MET A 107 4.41 -14.28 -4.38
C MET A 107 3.13 -14.14 -3.55
N PRO A 108 2.00 -14.62 -4.07
CA PRO A 108 0.84 -14.87 -3.25
C PRO A 108 1.14 -16.02 -2.28
N LEU A 109 0.61 -15.93 -1.06
CA LEU A 109 0.73 -16.95 -0.04
C LEU A 109 -0.33 -18.04 -0.26
N PRO A 110 -0.01 -19.31 0.07
CA PRO A 110 -0.94 -20.41 -0.16
C PRO A 110 -2.08 -20.50 0.87
N PHE A 111 -2.00 -19.73 1.94
CA PHE A 111 -2.97 -19.67 3.02
C PHE A 111 -3.73 -18.34 2.98
N LYS A 112 -4.96 -18.35 3.52
CA LYS A 112 -5.74 -17.12 3.71
C LYS A 112 -5.04 -16.20 4.69
N GLY A 113 -5.10 -14.90 4.44
CA GLY A 113 -4.44 -13.91 5.29
C GLY A 113 -5.14 -13.71 6.63
N LEU A 114 -4.74 -12.65 7.33
CA LEU A 114 -5.16 -12.37 8.70
C LEU A 114 -6.67 -12.13 8.81
N ILE A 115 -7.28 -11.58 7.76
CA ILE A 115 -8.72 -11.28 7.70
C ILE A 115 -9.52 -12.46 7.13
N GLY A 116 -8.87 -13.39 6.44
CA GLY A 116 -9.49 -14.63 5.95
C GLY A 116 -10.27 -14.49 4.64
N LEU A 117 -10.21 -13.33 3.97
CA LEU A 117 -10.90 -13.06 2.71
C LEU A 117 -10.21 -13.71 1.51
N ASP A 118 -8.95 -13.34 1.26
CA ASP A 118 -8.17 -13.80 0.10
C ASP A 118 -6.75 -14.23 0.50
N LYS A 119 -5.98 -14.72 -0.47
CA LYS A 119 -4.55 -15.03 -0.35
C LYS A 119 -3.75 -13.71 -0.36
N PRO A 120 -3.03 -13.38 0.71
CA PRO A 120 -2.19 -12.19 0.75
C PRO A 120 -0.94 -12.38 -0.11
N GLY A 121 -0.34 -11.29 -0.55
CA GLY A 121 0.97 -11.27 -1.20
C GLY A 121 2.08 -10.93 -0.21
N ILE A 122 3.23 -11.57 -0.38
CA ILE A 122 4.49 -11.18 0.26
C ILE A 122 5.52 -10.86 -0.81
N ALA A 123 6.37 -9.87 -0.54
CA ALA A 123 7.47 -9.54 -1.43
C ALA A 123 8.74 -9.17 -0.66
N PHE A 124 9.87 -9.51 -1.26
CA PHE A 124 11.19 -9.05 -0.88
C PHE A 124 11.76 -8.21 -2.01
N SER A 125 12.39 -7.09 -1.68
CA SER A 125 13.12 -6.31 -2.67
C SER A 125 14.47 -5.81 -2.14
N ALA A 126 15.40 -5.62 -3.06
CA ALA A 126 16.71 -5.06 -2.83
C ALA A 126 16.99 -3.98 -3.88
N ILE A 127 17.42 -2.81 -3.43
CA ILE A 127 17.89 -1.72 -4.28
C ILE A 127 19.36 -1.49 -3.97
N PHE A 128 20.18 -1.41 -5.00
CA PHE A 128 21.59 -1.05 -4.92
C PHE A 128 21.81 0.19 -5.79
N SER A 129 22.38 1.24 -5.22
CA SER A 129 22.62 2.51 -5.90
C SER A 129 24.05 2.95 -5.68
N GLN A 130 24.67 3.48 -6.74
CA GLN A 130 26.02 4.04 -6.71
C GLN A 130 25.99 5.40 -7.41
N ALA A 131 26.60 6.41 -6.80
CA ALA A 131 26.63 7.78 -7.31
C ALA A 131 27.98 8.13 -7.98
N GLY A 132 28.61 7.15 -8.64
CA GLY A 132 29.92 7.30 -9.27
C GLY A 132 31.11 7.27 -8.29
N ASP A 133 32.30 7.53 -8.82
CA ASP A 133 33.53 7.55 -8.07
C ASP A 133 34.07 8.97 -7.83
N PHE A 134 34.71 9.14 -6.68
CA PHE A 134 35.37 10.37 -6.27
C PHE A 134 36.89 10.12 -6.22
N THR A 135 37.62 10.80 -7.09
CA THR A 135 39.09 10.75 -7.08
C THR A 135 39.67 11.86 -6.20
N TYR A 136 40.13 11.48 -5.01
CA TYR A 136 40.86 12.37 -4.11
C TYR A 136 42.33 12.48 -4.52
N ARG A 137 42.78 13.69 -4.86
CA ARG A 137 44.18 13.99 -5.18
C ARG A 137 44.79 14.90 -4.14
N ARG A 138 45.90 14.48 -3.53
CA ARG A 138 46.64 15.27 -2.54
C ARG A 138 48.09 15.42 -2.96
N ILE A 139 48.58 16.65 -2.89
CA ILE A 139 50.01 16.94 -3.00
C ILE A 139 50.63 16.65 -1.62
N ASN A 140 51.54 15.71 -1.58
CA ASN A 140 52.28 15.33 -0.40
C ASN A 140 53.38 16.37 -0.10
N ALA A 141 53.92 16.35 1.12
CA ALA A 141 54.95 17.30 1.54
C ALA A 141 56.27 17.15 0.76
N ASP A 142 56.50 16.01 0.11
CA ASP A 142 57.65 15.73 -0.77
C ASP A 142 57.44 16.19 -2.23
N GLY A 143 56.30 16.85 -2.52
CA GLY A 143 55.93 17.28 -3.86
C GLY A 143 55.33 16.17 -4.75
N SER A 144 55.23 14.94 -4.26
CA SER A 144 54.54 13.86 -4.98
C SER A 144 53.02 14.03 -4.93
N VAL A 145 52.32 13.57 -5.97
CA VAL A 145 50.84 13.56 -6.00
C VAL A 145 50.36 12.16 -5.67
N SER A 146 49.62 12.02 -4.56
CA SER A 146 48.87 10.80 -4.26
C SER A 146 47.44 10.92 -4.79
N SER A 147 46.93 9.84 -5.39
CA SER A 147 45.57 9.77 -5.93
C SER A 147 44.88 8.52 -5.38
N ARG A 148 43.67 8.67 -4.83
CA ARG A 148 42.84 7.56 -4.36
C ARG A 148 41.43 7.74 -4.93
N SER A 149 40.96 6.76 -5.71
CA SER A 149 39.55 6.69 -6.10
C SER A 149 38.76 5.95 -5.01
N MET A 150 37.58 6.46 -4.69
CA MET A 150 36.65 5.93 -3.69
C MET A 150 35.23 6.13 -4.20
N ASP A 151 34.29 5.26 -3.85
CA ASP A 151 32.88 5.47 -4.21
C ASP A 151 32.34 6.72 -3.50
N ALA A 152 31.68 7.60 -4.26
CA ALA A 152 31.13 8.85 -3.73
C ALA A 152 29.99 8.57 -2.74
N GLU A 153 29.01 7.79 -3.18
CA GLU A 153 27.93 7.25 -2.36
C GLU A 153 27.57 5.84 -2.86
N SER A 154 27.45 4.90 -1.93
CA SER A 154 26.87 3.58 -2.17
C SER A 154 25.73 3.33 -1.18
N THR A 155 24.52 3.16 -1.70
CA THR A 155 23.32 2.95 -0.88
C THR A 155 22.66 1.61 -1.22
N LYS A 156 22.31 0.86 -0.18
CA LYS A 156 21.64 -0.45 -0.24
C LYS A 156 20.34 -0.37 0.54
N VAL A 157 19.23 -0.78 -0.06
CA VAL A 157 17.92 -0.81 0.60
C VAL A 157 17.35 -2.21 0.47
N PHE A 158 16.96 -2.80 1.59
CA PHE A 158 16.26 -4.08 1.63
C PHE A 158 14.85 -3.86 2.16
N ALA A 159 13.84 -4.42 1.50
CA ALA A 159 12.46 -4.30 1.93
C ALA A 159 11.79 -5.66 2.04
N LEU A 160 10.94 -5.79 3.06
CA LEU A 160 9.99 -6.89 3.21
C LEU A 160 8.59 -6.29 3.29
N SER A 161 7.71 -6.75 2.41
CA SER A 161 6.39 -6.17 2.21
C SER A 161 5.30 -7.24 2.26
N TYR A 162 4.15 -6.88 2.81
CA TYR A 162 2.95 -7.71 2.91
C TYR A 162 1.73 -6.91 2.44
N GLY A 163 0.84 -7.52 1.67
CA GLY A 163 -0.43 -6.92 1.26
C GLY A 163 -1.56 -7.92 1.18
N GLU A 164 -2.77 -7.52 1.59
CA GLU A 164 -3.95 -8.38 1.66
C GLU A 164 -5.22 -7.63 1.26
N ARG A 165 -6.18 -8.34 0.65
CA ARG A 165 -7.56 -7.84 0.49
C ARG A 165 -8.29 -7.92 1.83
N VAL A 166 -8.71 -6.77 2.35
CA VAL A 166 -9.33 -6.64 3.69
C VAL A 166 -10.84 -6.43 3.65
N TYR A 167 -11.38 -6.02 2.51
CA TYR A 167 -12.81 -5.84 2.33
C TYR A 167 -13.20 -6.10 0.87
N SER A 168 -14.36 -6.70 0.67
CA SER A 168 -14.97 -6.88 -0.64
C SER A 168 -16.48 -6.82 -0.47
N ALA A 169 -17.14 -5.93 -1.20
CA ALA A 169 -18.59 -5.78 -1.15
C ALA A 169 -19.18 -5.48 -2.51
N GLU A 170 -20.33 -6.10 -2.79
CA GLU A 170 -21.14 -5.82 -3.96
C GLU A 170 -22.28 -4.90 -3.57
N MET A 171 -22.41 -3.77 -4.26
CA MET A 171 -23.49 -2.81 -4.07
C MET A 171 -24.29 -2.69 -5.36
N LYS A 172 -25.61 -2.83 -5.28
CA LYS A 172 -26.52 -2.61 -6.41
C LYS A 172 -27.25 -1.29 -6.18
N LEU A 173 -26.97 -0.29 -7.01
CA LEU A 173 -27.62 1.02 -6.96
C LEU A 173 -28.30 1.26 -8.31
N GLU A 174 -29.62 1.43 -8.34
CA GLU A 174 -30.49 1.69 -9.52
C GLU A 174 -29.78 1.66 -10.90
N GLY A 175 -29.53 0.46 -11.44
CA GLY A 175 -28.96 0.24 -12.78
C GLY A 175 -27.43 0.09 -12.86
N LEU A 176 -26.71 0.31 -11.77
CA LEU A 176 -25.27 0.11 -11.62
C LEU A 176 -25.01 -0.97 -10.56
N GLU A 177 -24.33 -2.04 -10.97
CA GLU A 177 -23.77 -3.01 -10.05
C GLU A 177 -22.29 -2.68 -9.84
N LEU A 178 -21.93 -2.33 -8.60
CA LEU A 178 -20.59 -1.97 -8.16
C LEU A 178 -20.00 -3.10 -7.30
N GLN A 179 -18.70 -3.32 -7.42
CA GLN A 179 -17.93 -4.25 -6.59
C GLN A 179 -16.68 -3.54 -6.06
N ILE A 180 -16.71 -3.21 -4.78
CA ILE A 180 -15.63 -2.48 -4.12
C ILE A 180 -14.72 -3.48 -3.40
N ASP A 181 -13.48 -3.60 -3.87
CA ASP A 181 -12.42 -4.35 -3.21
C ASP A 181 -11.43 -3.38 -2.56
N GLN A 182 -11.13 -3.58 -1.27
CA GLN A 182 -10.12 -2.80 -0.57
C GLN A 182 -8.95 -3.68 -0.13
N TYR A 183 -7.75 -3.15 -0.28
CA TYR A 183 -6.50 -3.79 0.05
C TYR A 183 -5.72 -2.89 1.01
N LEU A 184 -5.03 -3.52 1.94
CA LEU A 184 -4.06 -2.86 2.81
C LEU A 184 -2.71 -3.55 2.66
N GLY A 185 -1.65 -2.76 2.78
CA GLY A 185 -0.30 -3.31 2.77
C GLY A 185 0.65 -2.52 3.65
N LEU A 186 1.69 -3.21 4.09
CA LEU A 186 2.74 -2.69 4.95
C LEU A 186 4.09 -3.14 4.40
N SER A 187 5.11 -2.30 4.57
CA SER A 187 6.50 -2.66 4.28
C SER A 187 7.42 -2.20 5.40
N ALA A 188 8.42 -3.01 5.71
CA ALA A 188 9.57 -2.60 6.49
C ALA A 188 10.78 -2.51 5.55
N LYS A 189 11.59 -1.47 5.70
CA LYS A 189 12.77 -1.18 4.90
C LYS A 189 13.97 -0.99 5.81
N TYR A 190 15.09 -1.57 5.44
CA TYR A 190 16.40 -1.32 6.04
C TYR A 190 17.30 -0.68 5.00
N VAL A 191 17.77 0.52 5.31
CA VAL A 191 18.62 1.34 4.47
C VAL A 191 20.02 1.33 5.06
N LYS A 192 21.02 0.98 4.27
CA LYS A 192 22.44 1.18 4.58
C LYS A 192 23.04 2.10 3.52
N SER A 193 23.64 3.20 3.94
CA SER A 193 24.34 4.12 3.05
C SER A 193 25.79 4.27 3.49
N GLU A 194 26.68 4.40 2.53
CA GLU A 194 28.10 4.58 2.71
C GLU A 194 28.58 5.76 1.88
N LEU A 195 29.17 6.76 2.54
CA LEU A 195 29.75 7.93 1.88
C LEU A 195 31.27 7.85 1.89
N LEU A 196 31.89 8.17 0.74
CA LEU A 196 33.35 8.22 0.55
C LEU A 196 34.07 6.93 0.99
N GLY A 197 33.42 5.78 0.86
CA GLY A 197 33.97 4.47 1.22
C GLY A 197 34.37 4.31 2.70
N THR A 198 33.89 5.18 3.59
CA THR A 198 34.37 5.24 4.99
C THR A 198 33.25 5.52 5.99
N TYR A 199 32.30 6.37 5.63
CA TYR A 199 31.22 6.79 6.54
C TYR A 199 29.97 5.95 6.30
N GLU A 200 29.83 4.89 7.09
CA GLU A 200 28.64 4.05 7.08
C GLU A 200 27.54 4.62 7.97
N ALA A 201 26.30 4.53 7.50
CA ALA A 201 25.12 4.83 8.28
C ALA A 201 23.96 3.89 7.90
N SER A 202 23.05 3.66 8.84
CA SER A 202 21.89 2.81 8.61
C SER A 202 20.63 3.40 9.22
N ALA A 203 19.49 3.15 8.58
CA ALA A 203 18.18 3.57 9.05
C ALA A 203 17.14 2.48 8.77
N ALA A 204 16.08 2.47 9.58
CA ALA A 204 14.89 1.67 9.34
C ALA A 204 13.72 2.58 8.98
N ALA A 205 12.93 2.15 8.01
CA ALA A 205 11.74 2.86 7.55
C ALA A 205 10.57 1.92 7.35
N PHE A 206 9.38 2.49 7.37
CA PHE A 206 8.12 1.79 7.21
C PHE A 206 7.28 2.46 6.13
N ASP A 207 6.60 1.63 5.35
CA ASP A 207 5.63 2.07 4.38
C ASP A 207 4.27 1.46 4.71
N ALA A 208 3.21 2.22 4.44
CA ALA A 208 1.83 1.77 4.54
C ALA A 208 1.07 2.16 3.27
N GLY A 209 0.16 1.28 2.86
CA GLY A 209 -0.59 1.43 1.63
C GLY A 209 -2.04 1.04 1.82
N TRP A 210 -2.92 1.78 1.15
CA TRP A 210 -4.32 1.45 0.95
C TRP A 210 -4.64 1.54 -0.54
N LEU A 211 -5.41 0.60 -1.03
CA LEU A 211 -5.83 0.54 -2.43
C LEU A 211 -7.28 0.11 -2.49
N MET A 212 -8.11 0.91 -3.15
CA MET A 212 -9.50 0.58 -3.47
C MET A 212 -9.60 0.34 -4.97
N VAL A 213 -10.23 -0.77 -5.34
CA VAL A 213 -10.43 -1.16 -6.74
C VAL A 213 -11.91 -1.43 -6.97
N GLU A 214 -12.43 -0.87 -8.06
CA GLU A 214 -13.78 -1.14 -8.57
C GLU A 214 -13.64 -1.79 -9.95
N PRO A 215 -13.58 -3.14 -10.04
CA PRO A 215 -13.24 -3.85 -11.27
C PRO A 215 -14.23 -3.64 -12.41
N ARG A 216 -15.51 -3.38 -12.11
CA ARG A 216 -16.58 -3.30 -13.12
C ARG A 216 -16.51 -2.01 -13.92
N LEU A 217 -16.21 -0.90 -13.25
CA LEU A 217 -15.96 0.40 -13.90
C LEU A 217 -14.50 0.59 -14.30
N GLY A 218 -13.61 -0.26 -13.78
CA GLY A 218 -12.16 -0.18 -13.97
C GLY A 218 -11.53 1.00 -13.24
N LEU A 219 -12.14 1.46 -12.15
CA LEU A 219 -11.62 2.57 -11.35
C LEU A 219 -10.73 2.01 -10.24
N SER A 220 -9.67 2.73 -9.88
CA SER A 220 -8.85 2.42 -8.72
C SER A 220 -8.37 3.71 -8.06
N PHE A 221 -8.33 3.69 -6.73
CA PHE A 221 -7.85 4.79 -5.90
C PHE A 221 -6.78 4.25 -4.96
N GLY A 222 -5.63 4.90 -4.94
CA GLY A 222 -4.48 4.50 -4.13
C GLY A 222 -4.05 5.60 -3.18
N VAL A 223 -3.73 5.23 -1.95
CA VAL A 223 -3.07 6.10 -0.98
C VAL A 223 -1.90 5.34 -0.41
N SER A 224 -0.72 5.97 -0.36
CA SER A 224 0.46 5.37 0.25
C SER A 224 1.24 6.39 1.06
N MET A 225 1.88 5.92 2.11
CA MET A 225 2.89 6.66 2.86
C MET A 225 4.17 5.83 2.85
N SER A 226 5.24 6.39 2.31
CA SER A 226 6.52 5.70 2.14
C SER A 226 7.65 6.34 2.93
N ASN A 227 8.62 5.52 3.31
CA ASN A 227 9.87 5.89 3.95
C ASN A 227 9.71 6.60 5.31
N TYR A 228 8.62 6.31 6.04
CA TYR A 228 8.41 6.87 7.36
C TYR A 228 9.26 6.12 8.40
N GLY A 229 10.21 6.80 9.04
CA GLY A 229 11.10 6.12 9.98
C GLY A 229 12.18 7.02 10.57
N GLY A 230 13.20 6.39 11.14
CA GLY A 230 14.34 7.09 11.71
C GLY A 230 15.18 7.75 10.62
N GLY A 231 15.84 8.85 10.96
CA GLY A 231 16.84 9.46 10.10
C GLY A 231 18.12 8.63 10.02
N ILE A 232 18.95 8.90 9.02
CA ILE A 232 20.27 8.31 8.86
C ILE A 232 21.32 9.25 9.49
N ALA A 233 22.21 8.70 10.32
CA ALA A 233 23.21 9.50 11.03
C ALA A 233 24.61 9.26 10.44
N TYR A 234 25.18 10.27 9.79
CA TYR A 234 26.57 10.23 9.35
C TYR A 234 27.43 10.84 10.45
N VAL A 235 28.17 9.99 11.16
CA VAL A 235 29.04 10.36 12.30
C VAL A 235 28.28 10.86 13.54
N LYS A 236 27.63 12.03 13.45
CA LYS A 236 26.88 12.66 14.56
C LYS A 236 25.58 13.32 14.11
N GLU A 237 25.55 13.85 12.89
CA GLU A 237 24.38 14.55 12.36
C GLU A 237 23.37 13.55 11.78
N THR A 238 22.11 13.70 12.19
CA THR A 238 21.00 12.83 11.74
C THR A 238 20.17 13.56 10.70
N TYR A 239 20.08 12.98 9.51
CA TYR A 239 19.28 13.50 8.41
C TYR A 239 18.02 12.64 8.24
N SER A 240 16.87 13.29 8.12
CA SER A 240 15.61 12.59 7.88
C SER A 240 15.60 11.91 6.50
N LEU A 241 14.89 10.78 6.41
CA LEU A 241 14.59 10.12 5.15
C LEU A 241 13.50 10.91 4.38
N PRO A 242 13.39 10.74 3.05
CA PRO A 242 12.38 11.40 2.23
C PRO A 242 11.03 10.70 2.42
N SER A 243 10.30 11.09 3.46
CA SER A 243 8.93 10.65 3.71
C SER A 243 7.99 11.22 2.65
N VAL A 244 7.28 10.34 1.94
CA VAL A 244 6.38 10.72 0.84
C VAL A 244 4.98 10.22 1.12
N MET A 245 3.99 11.09 1.01
CA MET A 245 2.59 10.71 0.95
C MET A 245 2.09 10.84 -0.49
N ARG A 246 1.56 9.76 -1.05
CA ARG A 246 1.07 9.71 -2.44
C ARG A 246 -0.42 9.44 -2.47
N LEU A 247 -1.11 10.16 -3.33
CA LEU A 247 -2.54 10.00 -3.61
C LEU A 247 -2.70 9.80 -5.11
N GLY A 248 -3.44 8.78 -5.54
CA GLY A 248 -3.62 8.55 -6.97
C GLY A 248 -4.97 7.95 -7.31
N ALA A 249 -5.36 8.19 -8.55
CA ALA A 249 -6.53 7.59 -9.16
C ALA A 249 -6.16 7.07 -10.55
N SER A 250 -6.71 5.92 -10.91
CA SER A 250 -6.54 5.36 -12.24
C SER A 250 -7.86 4.82 -12.77
N TRP A 251 -7.99 4.87 -14.09
CA TRP A 251 -9.13 4.35 -14.81
C TRP A 251 -8.62 3.47 -15.95
N GLN A 252 -9.10 2.23 -15.99
CA GLN A 252 -8.77 1.24 -17.00
C GLN A 252 -10.02 0.77 -17.71
N ARG A 253 -9.99 0.72 -19.03
CA ARG A 253 -11.10 0.21 -19.84
C ARG A 253 -10.59 -0.74 -20.92
N PRO A 254 -11.13 -1.96 -21.03
CA PRO A 254 -10.95 -2.75 -22.24
C PRO A 254 -11.62 -2.03 -23.42
N THR A 255 -10.91 -2.00 -24.54
CA THR A 255 -11.35 -1.48 -25.84
C THR A 255 -11.67 -2.68 -26.75
N ILE A 256 -11.87 -2.46 -28.05
CA ILE A 256 -12.17 -3.50 -29.03
C ILE A 256 -10.92 -4.38 -29.26
N MET A 257 -11.11 -5.68 -29.50
CA MET A 257 -10.06 -6.64 -29.92
C MET A 257 -8.92 -6.83 -28.90
N ASP A 258 -9.24 -7.13 -27.63
CA ASP A 258 -8.24 -7.47 -26.59
C ASP A 258 -7.24 -6.34 -26.25
N GLN A 259 -7.61 -5.10 -26.56
CA GLN A 259 -6.86 -3.90 -26.19
C GLN A 259 -7.38 -3.32 -24.87
N SER A 260 -6.55 -2.59 -24.15
CA SER A 260 -7.02 -1.80 -23.01
C SER A 260 -6.22 -0.53 -22.85
N ILE A 261 -6.88 0.54 -22.43
CA ILE A 261 -6.25 1.80 -22.07
C ILE A 261 -6.34 1.97 -20.55
N LEU A 262 -5.27 2.49 -19.96
CA LEU A 262 -5.18 2.89 -18.56
C LEU A 262 -4.73 4.35 -18.52
N LEU A 263 -5.46 5.15 -17.76
CA LEU A 263 -5.09 6.52 -17.42
C LEU A 263 -4.85 6.60 -15.92
N SER A 264 -3.82 7.31 -15.50
CA SER A 264 -3.50 7.51 -14.09
C SER A 264 -3.09 8.94 -13.81
N VAL A 265 -3.45 9.42 -12.62
CA VAL A 265 -3.03 10.71 -12.07
C VAL A 265 -2.60 10.48 -10.64
N GLU A 266 -1.48 11.08 -10.25
CA GLU A 266 -0.90 10.93 -8.93
C GLU A 266 -0.38 12.27 -8.41
N TYR A 267 -0.54 12.48 -7.11
CA TYR A 267 -0.10 13.67 -6.39
C TYR A 267 0.76 13.25 -5.20
N ASP A 268 2.01 13.69 -5.21
CA ASP A 268 3.02 13.35 -4.22
C ASP A 268 3.31 14.55 -3.32
N MET A 269 3.39 14.29 -2.02
CA MET A 269 3.75 15.28 -1.01
C MET A 269 4.97 14.79 -0.23
N TYR A 270 6.08 15.51 -0.37
CA TYR A 270 7.32 15.25 0.39
C TYR A 270 7.24 15.97 1.73
N MET A 271 6.88 15.22 2.77
CA MET A 271 6.51 15.78 4.08
C MET A 271 7.67 16.56 4.75
N ASN A 272 8.90 16.14 4.49
CA ASN A 272 10.11 16.73 5.08
C ASN A 272 10.72 17.86 4.25
N GLU A 273 10.35 17.99 2.96
CA GLU A 273 10.96 18.97 2.03
C GLU A 273 9.97 20.03 1.55
N GLY A 274 8.68 19.88 1.86
CA GLY A 274 7.62 20.80 1.42
C GLY A 274 7.34 20.75 -0.09
N ILE A 275 7.99 19.85 -0.83
CA ILE A 275 7.87 19.67 -2.28
C ILE A 275 6.57 18.92 -2.60
N LYS A 276 5.92 19.28 -3.70
CA LYS A 276 4.66 18.71 -4.17
C LYS A 276 4.77 18.42 -5.66
N ASN A 277 4.53 17.18 -6.06
CA ASN A 277 4.61 16.78 -7.46
C ASN A 277 3.24 16.33 -7.97
N LEU A 278 2.97 16.58 -9.24
CA LEU A 278 1.79 16.09 -9.93
C LEU A 278 2.23 15.26 -11.13
N ARG A 279 1.72 14.05 -11.25
CA ARG A 279 2.14 13.08 -12.26
C ARG A 279 0.93 12.58 -13.03
N GLY A 280 1.07 12.46 -14.34
CA GLY A 280 0.05 11.89 -15.23
C GLY A 280 0.63 10.78 -16.07
N GLY A 281 -0.11 9.69 -16.21
CA GLY A 281 0.30 8.51 -16.96
C GLY A 281 -0.79 7.98 -17.87
N MET A 282 -0.38 7.42 -19.00
CA MET A 282 -1.21 6.66 -19.91
C MET A 282 -0.48 5.38 -20.30
N GLU A 283 -1.15 4.24 -20.20
CA GLU A 283 -0.67 2.94 -20.68
C GLU A 283 -1.69 2.37 -21.68
N TYR A 284 -1.19 1.95 -22.84
CA TYR A 284 -1.97 1.32 -23.89
C TYR A 284 -1.46 -0.09 -24.13
N HIS A 285 -2.35 -1.06 -23.92
CA HIS A 285 -2.08 -2.48 -24.13
C HIS A 285 -2.61 -2.91 -25.50
N PHE A 286 -1.72 -3.44 -26.35
CA PHE A 286 -2.05 -3.95 -27.67
C PHE A 286 -1.87 -5.48 -27.72
N GLN A 287 -2.98 -6.20 -27.92
CA GLN A 287 -3.04 -7.67 -28.03
C GLN A 287 -2.39 -8.42 -26.85
N LYS A 288 -2.34 -7.82 -25.66
CA LYS A 288 -1.70 -8.36 -24.44
C LYS A 288 -0.19 -8.65 -24.56
N ILE A 289 0.43 -8.35 -25.71
CA ILE A 289 1.86 -8.58 -25.98
C ILE A 289 2.62 -7.26 -25.85
N PHE A 290 2.16 -6.22 -26.55
CA PHE A 290 2.85 -4.94 -26.60
C PHE A 290 2.18 -3.93 -25.68
N ASN A 291 2.99 -3.16 -24.97
CA ASN A 291 2.52 -2.10 -24.08
C ASN A 291 3.29 -0.83 -24.44
N ALA A 292 2.55 0.25 -24.70
CA ALA A 292 3.12 1.58 -24.91
C ALA A 292 2.69 2.48 -23.75
N ARG A 293 3.60 3.31 -23.27
CA ARG A 293 3.40 4.15 -22.10
C ARG A 293 3.89 5.56 -22.39
N LEU A 294 3.11 6.52 -21.93
CA LEU A 294 3.42 7.93 -21.98
C LEU A 294 3.10 8.54 -20.62
N GLY A 295 3.99 9.37 -20.12
CA GLY A 295 3.79 10.02 -18.84
C GLY A 295 4.41 11.40 -18.78
N TYR A 296 3.88 12.23 -17.89
CA TYR A 296 4.33 13.60 -17.69
C TYR A 296 4.47 13.89 -16.20
N LYS A 297 5.64 14.41 -15.81
CA LYS A 297 5.93 14.89 -14.47
C LYS A 297 5.75 16.40 -14.46
N ALA A 298 4.73 16.89 -13.76
CA ALA A 298 4.44 18.29 -13.57
C ALA A 298 4.81 18.72 -12.15
N VAL A 299 5.36 19.93 -12.01
CA VAL A 299 5.71 20.50 -10.69
C VAL A 299 6.73 19.63 -9.93
N ASP A 300 7.53 18.84 -10.65
CA ASP A 300 8.65 18.05 -10.10
C ASP A 300 9.95 18.84 -10.30
N ASP A 301 10.97 18.59 -9.47
CA ASP A 301 12.30 19.20 -9.59
C ASP A 301 12.94 18.89 -10.95
N ASN A 302 12.62 17.73 -11.51
CA ASN A 302 13.01 17.31 -12.86
C ASN A 302 11.75 16.98 -13.67
N ASN A 303 10.96 18.02 -13.96
CA ASN A 303 9.76 17.92 -14.76
C ASN A 303 10.09 17.48 -16.20
N GLY A 304 9.13 16.85 -16.89
CA GLY A 304 9.34 16.41 -18.27
C GLY A 304 8.48 15.25 -18.73
N LEU A 305 8.66 14.89 -20.01
CA LEU A 305 8.00 13.77 -20.66
C LEU A 305 8.79 12.47 -20.45
N THR A 306 8.04 11.41 -20.16
CA THR A 306 8.53 10.04 -20.04
C THR A 306 7.82 9.14 -21.03
N MET A 307 8.54 8.15 -21.55
CA MET A 307 8.00 7.16 -22.48
C MET A 307 8.43 5.78 -22.05
N GLY A 308 7.61 4.77 -22.32
CA GLY A 308 7.95 3.39 -22.06
C GLY A 308 7.36 2.44 -23.08
N VAL A 309 8.08 1.36 -23.34
CA VAL A 309 7.62 0.24 -24.17
C VAL A 309 7.86 -1.06 -23.44
N GLY A 310 6.94 -2.00 -23.59
CA GLY A 310 7.02 -3.30 -22.94
C GLY A 310 6.56 -4.41 -23.86
N VAL A 311 7.27 -5.54 -23.85
CA VAL A 311 6.89 -6.75 -24.57
C VAL A 311 6.68 -7.87 -23.57
N ARG A 312 5.54 -8.57 -23.66
CA ARG A 312 5.17 -9.69 -22.81
C ARG A 312 4.93 -10.95 -23.64
N HIS A 313 5.55 -12.05 -23.25
CA HIS A 313 5.38 -13.34 -23.90
C HIS A 313 5.55 -14.49 -22.89
N GLU A 314 4.54 -15.36 -22.77
CA GLU A 314 4.58 -16.59 -21.94
C GLU A 314 5.09 -16.43 -20.49
N GLY A 315 4.78 -15.29 -19.86
CA GLY A 315 5.20 -14.99 -18.48
C GLY A 315 6.51 -14.22 -18.38
N PHE A 316 7.26 -14.08 -19.48
CA PHE A 316 8.37 -13.15 -19.59
C PHE A 316 7.86 -11.75 -19.95
N ALA A 317 8.47 -10.73 -19.35
CA ALA A 317 8.28 -9.34 -19.74
C ALA A 317 9.62 -8.63 -19.82
N LEU A 318 9.84 -7.90 -20.91
CA LEU A 318 10.94 -6.98 -21.09
C LEU A 318 10.34 -5.58 -21.22
N ASP A 319 10.70 -4.69 -20.30
CA ASP A 319 10.22 -3.31 -20.28
C ASP A 319 11.41 -2.35 -20.39
N LEU A 320 11.24 -1.31 -21.19
CA LEU A 320 12.18 -0.21 -21.39
C LEU A 320 11.45 1.10 -21.15
N ALA A 321 12.07 2.04 -20.44
CA ALA A 321 11.56 3.38 -20.26
C ALA A 321 12.66 4.42 -20.33
N MET A 322 12.29 5.62 -20.76
CA MET A 322 13.19 6.75 -20.90
C MET A 322 12.49 8.03 -20.47
N ALA A 323 13.18 8.86 -19.71
CA ALA A 323 12.86 10.27 -19.56
C ALA A 323 13.52 11.02 -20.74
N VAL A 324 12.73 11.71 -21.55
CA VAL A 324 13.18 12.23 -22.86
C VAL A 324 13.38 13.74 -22.83
N SER A 325 12.50 14.47 -22.15
CA SER A 325 12.50 15.94 -22.12
C SER A 325 12.54 16.46 -20.69
N ASN A 326 13.37 15.86 -19.87
CA ASN A 326 13.52 16.26 -18.49
C ASN A 326 14.42 17.51 -18.38
N GLU A 327 14.05 18.46 -17.52
CA GLU A 327 14.73 19.76 -17.41
C GLU A 327 16.22 19.65 -17.06
N VAL A 328 16.59 18.71 -16.19
CA VAL A 328 17.96 18.62 -15.65
C VAL A 328 18.75 17.49 -16.29
N TYR A 329 18.16 16.29 -16.39
CA TYR A 329 18.83 15.12 -16.94
C TYR A 329 17.84 14.06 -17.42
N ASN A 330 18.24 13.32 -18.45
CA ASN A 330 17.52 12.17 -18.97
C ASN A 330 18.05 10.89 -18.31
N THR A 331 17.14 9.94 -18.07
CA THR A 331 17.47 8.62 -17.52
C THR A 331 16.81 7.54 -18.35
N SER A 332 17.35 6.33 -18.29
CA SER A 332 16.73 5.17 -18.92
C SER A 332 16.69 4.00 -17.95
N GLN A 333 15.65 3.20 -18.06
CA GLN A 333 15.47 1.97 -17.30
C GLN A 333 15.20 0.80 -18.23
N VAL A 334 15.85 -0.32 -17.94
CA VAL A 334 15.52 -1.62 -18.53
C VAL A 334 15.16 -2.58 -17.41
N ALA A 335 14.11 -3.36 -17.60
CA ALA A 335 13.73 -4.41 -16.68
C ALA A 335 13.36 -5.70 -17.38
N PHE A 336 13.68 -6.79 -16.69
CA PHE A 336 13.26 -8.13 -17.04
C PHE A 336 12.42 -8.68 -15.88
N THR A 337 11.23 -9.19 -16.20
CA THR A 337 10.32 -9.81 -15.23
C THR A 337 9.94 -11.20 -15.71
N TYR A 338 9.91 -12.15 -14.79
CA TYR A 338 9.40 -13.49 -15.04
C TYR A 338 8.29 -13.84 -14.04
N LYS A 339 7.10 -14.13 -14.56
CA LYS A 339 5.93 -14.59 -13.81
C LYS A 339 5.83 -16.11 -13.89
N PHE A 340 5.84 -16.79 -12.74
CA PHE A 340 5.83 -18.24 -12.65
C PHE A 340 4.43 -18.81 -12.92
N THR A 341 4.10 -19.00 -14.20
CA THR A 341 2.77 -19.48 -14.65
C THR A 341 2.45 -20.92 -14.25
N GLY A 342 3.45 -21.75 -13.99
CA GLY A 342 3.29 -23.13 -13.53
C GLY A 342 2.89 -23.27 -12.06
N TRP A 343 3.02 -22.21 -11.26
CA TRP A 343 2.74 -22.21 -9.83
C TRP A 343 1.35 -21.62 -9.56
N ARG A 344 0.30 -22.35 -9.95
CA ARG A 344 -1.06 -22.02 -9.52
C ARG A 344 -1.27 -22.53 -8.10
N ILE A 345 -1.36 -21.62 -7.15
CA ILE A 345 -1.74 -21.95 -5.77
C ILE A 345 -3.16 -22.51 -5.80
N ARG A 346 -3.28 -23.84 -5.66
CA ARG A 346 -4.58 -24.52 -5.56
C ARG A 346 -5.43 -23.82 -4.50
N ASP A 347 -6.68 -23.51 -4.82
CA ASP A 347 -7.62 -23.03 -3.82
C ASP A 347 -7.81 -24.11 -2.77
N TYR A 348 -7.40 -23.82 -1.53
CA TYR A 348 -7.64 -24.69 -0.41
C TYR A 348 -9.14 -24.69 -0.12
N LYS A 349 -9.90 -25.56 -0.78
CA LYS A 349 -11.25 -25.91 -0.35
C LYS A 349 -11.11 -26.63 0.99
N LYS A 350 -11.41 -25.92 2.07
CA LYS A 350 -11.63 -26.55 3.37
C LYS A 350 -12.73 -27.58 3.17
N ASN A 351 -12.39 -28.88 3.20
CA ASN A 351 -13.38 -29.94 3.30
C ASN A 351 -14.06 -29.80 4.66
N VAL A 352 -15.09 -28.95 4.71
CA VAL A 352 -16.04 -28.96 5.82
C VAL A 352 -16.84 -30.23 5.61
N GLN A 353 -16.38 -31.34 6.19
CA GLN A 353 -17.27 -32.48 6.37
C GLN A 353 -18.35 -32.04 7.35
N TYR A 354 -19.50 -31.63 6.81
CA TYR A 354 -20.72 -31.66 7.59
C TYR A 354 -20.96 -33.13 7.90
N ARG A 355 -20.59 -33.54 9.12
CA ARG A 355 -21.20 -34.71 9.73
C ARG A 355 -22.66 -34.30 9.90
N SER A 356 -23.50 -34.66 8.94
CA SER A 356 -24.94 -34.67 9.13
C SER A 356 -25.19 -35.40 10.44
N GLN A 357 -25.71 -34.68 11.43
CA GLN A 357 -26.38 -35.32 12.54
C GLN A 357 -27.66 -35.92 11.94
N GLU A 358 -27.55 -37.07 11.28
CA GLU A 358 -28.68 -37.98 11.23
C GLU A 358 -29.00 -38.29 12.69
N GLU A 359 -30.20 -37.93 13.12
CA GLU A 359 -30.77 -38.39 14.37
C GLU A 359 -30.68 -39.92 14.39
N GLU A 360 -29.78 -40.45 15.22
CA GLU A 360 -29.71 -41.87 15.52
C GLU A 360 -31.12 -42.26 16.04
N PRO A 361 -31.84 -43.24 15.42
CA PRO A 361 -33.14 -43.63 15.92
C PRO A 361 -33.00 -44.08 17.37
N ALA A 362 -33.81 -43.50 18.24
CA ALA A 362 -33.74 -43.68 19.69
C ALA A 362 -33.64 -45.17 20.05
N LYS A 363 -32.51 -45.56 20.65
CA LYS A 363 -32.30 -46.92 21.16
C LYS A 363 -33.42 -47.25 22.18
N PRO A 364 -34.05 -48.44 22.12
CA PRO A 364 -35.11 -48.79 23.05
C PRO A 364 -34.59 -48.82 24.48
N LYS A 365 -35.33 -48.17 25.40
CA LYS A 365 -35.01 -48.11 26.83
C LYS A 365 -34.85 -49.52 27.39
N LYS A 366 -33.66 -49.85 27.89
CA LYS A 366 -33.42 -51.07 28.68
C LYS A 366 -34.20 -51.00 29.99
N ALA A 367 -34.93 -52.06 30.30
CA ALA A 367 -35.68 -52.22 31.55
C ALA A 367 -34.76 -52.10 32.78
N ALA A 368 -35.24 -51.41 33.81
CA ALA A 368 -34.55 -51.22 35.08
C ALA A 368 -34.32 -52.56 35.79
N LYS A 369 -33.10 -52.82 36.25
CA LYS A 369 -32.79 -53.92 37.17
C LYS A 369 -33.15 -53.52 38.61
N PRO A 370 -33.68 -54.44 39.44
CA PRO A 370 -34.08 -54.12 40.80
C PRO A 370 -32.88 -53.90 41.74
N GLU A 371 -32.98 -52.87 42.58
CA GLU A 371 -32.02 -52.53 43.64
C GLU A 371 -31.88 -53.66 44.68
N LYS A 372 -30.64 -53.99 45.03
CA LYS A 372 -30.32 -54.81 46.20
C LYS A 372 -30.32 -53.93 47.46
N LYS A 373 -31.11 -54.33 48.45
CA LYS A 373 -31.15 -53.72 49.79
C LYS A 373 -29.85 -53.99 50.57
N GLU A 374 -29.21 -52.93 51.05
CA GLU A 374 -28.19 -53.02 52.12
C GLU A 374 -28.85 -52.99 53.51
N PRO A 375 -28.34 -53.74 54.50
CA PRO A 375 -28.90 -53.77 55.84
C PRO A 375 -28.44 -52.60 56.72
N ALA A 376 -29.38 -52.14 57.55
CA ALA A 376 -29.30 -50.94 58.38
C ALA A 376 -28.26 -50.99 59.51
N LYS A 377 -27.62 -49.84 59.79
CA LYS A 377 -26.93 -49.54 61.05
C LYS A 377 -27.69 -48.45 61.85
N PRO A 378 -27.61 -48.45 63.19
CA PRO A 378 -28.63 -47.84 64.04
C PRO A 378 -28.41 -46.35 64.31
N LYS A 379 -29.53 -45.64 64.52
CA LYS A 379 -29.66 -44.21 64.81
C LYS A 379 -29.07 -43.81 66.17
N LYS A 380 -28.46 -42.61 66.23
CA LYS A 380 -28.45 -41.76 67.43
C LYS A 380 -28.82 -40.30 67.09
N GLN A 381 -30.01 -39.95 67.57
CA GLN A 381 -30.51 -38.73 68.22
C GLN A 381 -30.27 -37.32 67.66
N GLN A 382 -31.37 -36.56 67.77
CA GLN A 382 -31.72 -35.20 67.34
C GLN A 382 -30.87 -34.14 68.10
N GLN A 383 -30.76 -32.85 67.73
CA GLN A 383 -31.80 -31.82 67.55
C GLN A 383 -31.07 -30.44 67.24
N PRO A 384 -31.70 -29.23 67.24
CA PRO A 384 -31.98 -28.38 66.07
C PRO A 384 -31.23 -27.01 66.00
N THR A 385 -31.60 -26.16 65.01
CA THR A 385 -31.34 -24.69 64.86
C THR A 385 -29.96 -24.29 64.31
N GLN A 386 -29.74 -23.24 63.50
CA GLN A 386 -30.31 -21.89 63.37
C GLN A 386 -30.18 -21.35 61.93
N LYS A 387 -31.05 -20.37 61.58
CA LYS A 387 -30.86 -19.41 60.48
C LYS A 387 -29.56 -18.63 60.66
N LYS A 388 -28.93 -18.21 59.54
CA LYS A 388 -28.40 -16.85 59.39
C LYS A 388 -28.16 -16.50 57.93
N ASP A 389 -28.67 -15.32 57.55
CA ASP A 389 -28.35 -14.57 56.36
C ASP A 389 -26.83 -14.33 56.25
N THR A 390 -26.31 -14.20 55.03
CA THR A 390 -25.69 -12.95 54.55
C THR A 390 -25.17 -13.08 53.12
N ASP A 391 -25.35 -11.99 52.40
CA ASP A 391 -24.69 -11.56 51.16
C ASP A 391 -23.19 -11.91 51.11
N PHE A 392 -22.64 -12.10 49.90
CA PHE A 392 -21.53 -11.29 49.36
C PHE A 392 -20.90 -11.89 48.07
N PHE A 393 -20.94 -11.07 47.01
CA PHE A 393 -19.82 -10.64 46.15
C PHE A 393 -19.26 -11.47 44.96
N MET A 394 -19.23 -10.71 43.83
CA MET A 394 -18.18 -10.52 42.81
C MET A 394 -17.99 -11.55 41.70
N LEU A 395 -18.10 -11.17 40.42
CA LEU A 395 -17.15 -10.36 39.63
C LEU A 395 -15.73 -10.96 39.63
N TYR A 396 -15.38 -11.61 38.52
CA TYR A 396 -14.29 -11.20 37.66
C TYR A 396 -14.57 -11.66 36.22
#